data_AF-A0A1C6DJJ5-F1
#
_entry.id   AF-A0A1C6DJJ5-F1
#
_cell.length_a   1.000
_cell.length_b   1.000
_cell.length_c   1.000
_cell.angle_alpha   90.00
_cell.angle_beta   90.00
_cell.angle_gamma   90.00
#
_symmetry.space_group_name_H-M   'P 1'
#
loop_
_entity.id
_entity.type
_entity.pdbx_description
1 polymer ?
#
loop_
_entity_poly.entity_id
_entity_poly.type
_entity_poly.pdbx_seq_one_letter_code
_entity_poly.pdbx_strand_id
1 'polypeptide(L)'
;MKLKHKIAALTALPVFLQASLTMSCTAAKIDSTEALVLSEETTAFYENWKEKYLVQDTYVSDETQYYVWYSEEKYSGNNISVPVTVSEAHGYGMLITVSMAEYDTQAKHYFDGMYRFFKAHPSDIGSHLMSWQQCDNGTELIDGANEGSMTEGFCDSATDGDMDIAYALLLADSVWGSDGEIDYHSEAVAVINDIMKYDVNHEYWTVALGDWVSECDKSDPYYSATRSSDFIVQYFPVFAEVTGDENWMKVYDTTYEIINTFVDEYKTGLLPDFIIRDSSGNYIPSPANFLESDYDGYYYYNSCRTPWRIGMDYLVNKNQDSLAFINAINSFMIKDTGNDPWEIKAGYKPDGTQIEDYNDLCFTAPFLVASACGDNSKWHEEVRDTVINYGDDVYYGDTIKMLCLIADDGGWLVPETTETYPFGDINMDGSFTVADIVLLQKYLIKKEILSIEQGKIANVYEDNKINCFDLVSLKNSYLS
;
A
#
# COMPACT_ATOMS: atom_id res chain seq x y z
N MET A 1 9.82 -58.41 40.35
CA MET A 1 10.86 -57.60 41.02
C MET A 1 11.98 -57.40 40.01
N LYS A 2 11.98 -56.24 39.33
CA LYS A 2 12.74 -55.98 38.09
C LYS A 2 14.21 -55.65 38.40
N LEU A 3 15.11 -56.33 37.71
CA LEU A 3 16.56 -56.16 37.76
C LEU A 3 16.96 -54.91 36.95
N LYS A 4 17.60 -53.94 37.61
CA LYS A 4 18.19 -52.75 36.97
C LYS A 4 19.56 -53.11 36.39
N HIS A 5 19.74 -52.95 35.09
CA HIS A 5 21.05 -52.79 34.46
C HIS A 5 21.06 -51.45 33.73
N LYS A 6 22.00 -50.58 34.15
CA LYS A 6 22.34 -49.33 33.48
C LYS A 6 23.17 -49.69 32.24
N ILE A 7 22.69 -49.27 31.07
CA ILE A 7 23.51 -49.14 29.86
C ILE A 7 23.30 -47.71 29.38
N ALA A 8 24.40 -46.96 29.33
CA ALA A 8 24.48 -45.67 28.69
C ALA A 8 24.41 -45.89 27.17
N ALA A 9 23.44 -45.26 26.51
CA ALA A 9 23.37 -45.16 25.07
C ALA A 9 23.46 -43.67 24.70
N LEU A 10 24.50 -43.34 23.94
CA LEU A 10 24.63 -42.12 23.17
C LEU A 10 23.40 -41.96 22.28
N THR A 11 22.62 -40.91 22.47
CA THR A 11 21.66 -40.42 21.47
C THR A 11 22.27 -39.21 20.80
N ALA A 12 22.67 -39.39 19.54
CA ALA A 12 22.95 -38.29 18.63
C ALA A 12 21.64 -37.53 18.37
N LEU A 13 21.57 -36.26 18.77
CA LEU A 13 20.54 -35.34 18.30
C LEU A 13 20.93 -34.84 16.91
N PRO A 14 20.02 -34.83 15.92
CA PRO A 14 20.20 -34.02 14.73
C PRO A 14 19.92 -32.56 15.11
N VAL A 15 20.94 -31.71 14.97
CA VAL A 15 20.75 -30.25 14.99
C VAL A 15 20.10 -29.89 13.66
N PHE A 16 18.82 -29.55 13.68
CA PHE A 16 18.18 -28.83 12.58
C PHE A 16 18.78 -27.42 12.57
N LEU A 17 19.61 -27.13 11.57
CA LEU A 17 20.03 -25.77 11.26
C LEU A 17 18.84 -25.10 10.56
N GLN A 18 18.05 -24.31 11.30
CA GLN A 18 17.17 -23.32 10.68
C GLN A 18 18.07 -22.27 10.04
N ALA A 19 18.21 -22.32 8.71
CA ALA A 19 18.76 -21.22 7.95
C ALA A 19 17.67 -20.14 7.88
N SER A 20 17.74 -19.16 8.78
CA SER A 20 17.06 -17.88 8.60
C SER A 20 17.71 -17.18 7.40
N LEU A 21 17.10 -17.31 6.22
CA LEU A 21 17.40 -16.41 5.11
C LEU A 21 16.80 -15.04 5.48
N THR A 22 17.64 -14.14 6.00
CA THR A 22 17.33 -12.71 5.97
C THR A 22 17.53 -12.24 4.54
N MET A 23 16.44 -12.07 3.81
CA MET A 23 16.44 -11.51 2.46
C MET A 23 16.57 -9.99 2.60
N SER A 24 17.70 -9.44 2.17
CA SER A 24 17.88 -7.99 2.07
C SER A 24 17.20 -7.54 0.79
N CYS A 25 16.03 -6.90 0.88
CA CYS A 25 15.46 -6.16 -0.24
C CYS A 25 16.35 -4.95 -0.53
N THR A 26 17.09 -5.01 -1.62
CA THR A 26 17.62 -3.81 -2.27
C THR A 26 16.66 -3.50 -3.41
N ALA A 27 15.96 -2.36 -3.32
CA ALA A 27 15.14 -1.85 -4.41
C ALA A 27 15.95 -1.86 -5.70
N ALA A 28 15.45 -2.55 -6.72
CA ALA A 28 16.10 -2.61 -8.01
C ALA A 28 16.11 -1.20 -8.61
N LYS A 29 17.29 -0.65 -8.84
CA LYS A 29 17.49 0.60 -9.56
C LYS A 29 16.92 0.45 -10.96
N ILE A 30 15.83 1.17 -11.27
CA ILE A 30 15.37 1.35 -12.64
C ILE A 30 16.45 2.16 -13.36
N ASP A 31 17.01 1.61 -14.43
CA ASP A 31 18.07 2.23 -15.22
C ASP A 31 17.50 3.48 -15.93
N SER A 32 17.69 4.65 -15.31
CA SER A 32 17.10 5.93 -15.67
C SER A 32 17.74 6.57 -16.90
N THR A 33 17.49 6.02 -18.09
CA THR A 33 17.82 6.68 -19.36
C THR A 33 16.67 6.83 -20.35
N GLU A 34 15.47 6.34 -20.02
CA GLU A 34 14.23 6.73 -20.68
C GLU A 34 13.43 7.57 -19.69
N ALA A 35 13.02 8.78 -20.08
CA ALA A 35 12.07 9.56 -19.29
C ALA A 35 10.83 8.68 -19.06
N LEU A 36 10.25 8.73 -17.86
CA LEU A 36 8.94 8.14 -17.61
C LEU A 36 7.94 8.80 -18.57
N VAL A 37 7.52 8.06 -19.61
CA VAL A 37 6.52 8.56 -20.55
C VAL A 37 5.24 7.80 -20.27
N LEU A 38 4.40 8.38 -19.39
CA LEU A 38 2.98 8.03 -19.32
C LEU A 38 2.39 8.07 -20.73
N SER A 39 1.51 7.12 -21.05
CA SER A 39 0.92 7.03 -22.38
C SER A 39 0.00 8.22 -22.65
N GLU A 40 -0.28 8.48 -23.94
CA GLU A 40 -1.25 9.53 -24.33
C GLU A 40 -2.65 9.20 -23.77
N GLU A 41 -3.01 7.92 -23.70
CA GLU A 41 -4.26 7.46 -23.11
C GLU A 41 -4.32 7.73 -21.60
N THR A 42 -3.24 7.45 -20.86
CA THR A 42 -3.16 7.70 -19.41
C THR A 42 -3.25 9.19 -19.10
N THR A 43 -2.50 10.02 -19.81
CA THR A 43 -2.53 11.48 -19.60
C THR A 43 -3.86 12.11 -20.03
N ALA A 44 -4.48 11.64 -21.12
CA ALA A 44 -5.81 12.07 -21.50
C ALA A 44 -6.89 11.65 -20.48
N PHE A 45 -6.80 10.43 -19.95
CA PHE A 45 -7.72 9.96 -18.92
C PHE A 45 -7.55 10.72 -17.60
N TYR A 46 -6.32 11.07 -17.22
CA TYR A 46 -6.05 11.93 -16.07
C TYR A 46 -6.73 13.31 -16.17
N GLU A 47 -6.68 13.97 -17.33
CA GLU A 47 -7.36 15.26 -17.49
C GLU A 47 -8.87 15.13 -17.30
N ASN A 48 -9.48 14.06 -17.83
CA ASN A 48 -10.90 13.78 -17.64
C ASN A 48 -11.23 13.48 -16.16
N TRP A 49 -10.41 12.64 -15.50
CA TRP A 49 -10.56 12.31 -14.08
C TRP A 49 -10.47 13.57 -13.22
N LYS A 50 -9.45 14.39 -13.45
CA LYS A 50 -9.22 15.65 -12.71
C LYS A 50 -10.39 16.61 -12.90
N GLU A 51 -10.87 16.81 -14.13
CA GLU A 51 -12.01 17.69 -14.41
C GLU A 51 -13.30 17.21 -13.72
N LYS A 52 -13.51 15.89 -13.66
CA LYS A 52 -14.73 15.29 -13.12
C LYS A 52 -14.76 15.22 -11.60
N TYR A 53 -13.62 14.92 -10.96
CA TYR A 53 -13.57 14.52 -9.55
C TYR A 53 -12.81 15.46 -8.63
N LEU A 54 -11.80 16.20 -9.10
CA LEU A 54 -11.04 17.11 -8.23
C LEU A 54 -11.82 18.42 -8.03
N VAL A 55 -12.30 18.64 -6.81
CA VAL A 55 -13.17 19.78 -6.49
C VAL A 55 -12.53 20.65 -5.41
N GLN A 56 -12.61 21.97 -5.59
CA GLN A 56 -12.22 22.93 -4.57
C GLN A 56 -13.33 23.06 -3.51
N ASP A 57 -12.98 23.03 -2.23
CA ASP A 57 -13.91 23.47 -1.20
C ASP A 57 -14.11 24.99 -1.28
N THR A 58 -15.34 25.41 -1.56
CA THR A 58 -15.72 26.81 -1.71
C THR A 58 -16.26 27.45 -0.43
N TYR A 59 -16.45 26.67 0.64
CA TYR A 59 -16.88 27.17 1.95
C TYR A 59 -15.71 27.77 2.73
N VAL A 60 -14.49 27.28 2.50
CA VAL A 60 -13.25 27.84 3.05
C VAL A 60 -12.70 28.92 2.11
N SER A 61 -12.33 30.09 2.64
CA SER A 61 -11.94 31.25 1.82
C SER A 61 -10.59 31.87 2.18
N ASP A 62 -10.06 31.54 3.36
CA ASP A 62 -8.76 31.98 3.87
C ASP A 62 -7.62 31.04 3.50
N GLU A 63 -7.92 29.81 3.09
CA GLU A 63 -6.98 28.86 2.48
C GLU A 63 -7.64 28.03 1.37
N THR A 64 -6.85 27.60 0.38
CA THR A 64 -7.35 26.74 -0.69
C THR A 64 -7.32 25.29 -0.24
N GLN A 65 -8.47 24.63 -0.30
CA GLN A 65 -8.62 23.21 -0.01
C GLN A 65 -9.23 22.49 -1.22
N TYR A 66 -8.76 21.27 -1.49
CA TYR A 66 -9.29 20.39 -2.55
C TYR A 66 -9.66 19.04 -1.97
N TYR A 67 -10.64 18.37 -2.56
CA TYR A 67 -11.04 17.01 -2.24
C TYR A 67 -11.46 16.26 -3.51
N VAL A 68 -11.64 14.95 -3.41
CA VAL A 68 -12.16 14.12 -4.51
C VAL A 68 -13.66 13.89 -4.32
N TRP A 69 -14.48 14.42 -5.22
CA TRP A 69 -15.93 14.29 -5.17
C TRP A 69 -16.39 12.91 -5.63
N TYR A 70 -16.73 12.04 -4.67
CA TYR A 70 -16.97 10.61 -4.94
C TYR A 70 -18.44 10.24 -5.18
N SER A 71 -19.38 11.03 -4.65
CA SER A 71 -20.76 10.58 -4.42
C SER A 71 -21.72 10.81 -5.58
N GLU A 72 -21.34 11.61 -6.59
CA GLU A 72 -22.25 12.15 -7.62
C GLU A 72 -23.44 12.97 -7.05
N GLU A 73 -23.49 13.18 -5.73
CA GLU A 73 -24.54 13.91 -5.03
C GLU A 73 -24.16 15.38 -4.80
N LYS A 74 -25.18 16.25 -4.77
CA LYS A 74 -25.03 17.67 -4.45
C LYS A 74 -26.15 18.11 -3.52
N TYR A 75 -25.79 18.96 -2.55
CA TYR A 75 -26.76 19.50 -1.63
C TYR A 75 -27.88 20.24 -2.37
N SER A 76 -29.13 19.92 -2.04
CA SER A 76 -30.31 20.38 -2.79
C SER A 76 -31.15 21.45 -2.06
N GLY A 77 -30.65 21.99 -0.95
CA GLY A 77 -31.36 23.01 -0.17
C GLY A 77 -32.47 22.46 0.74
N ASN A 78 -32.50 21.15 0.97
CA ASN A 78 -33.53 20.45 1.75
C ASN A 78 -33.14 20.24 3.24
N ASN A 79 -32.06 20.88 3.71
CA ASN A 79 -31.47 20.72 5.06
C ASN A 79 -31.09 19.26 5.40
N ILE A 80 -30.85 18.44 4.38
CA ILE A 80 -30.27 17.10 4.53
C ILE A 80 -28.88 17.19 3.91
N SER A 81 -27.85 16.99 4.73
CA SER A 81 -26.48 16.93 4.22
C SER A 81 -26.30 15.77 3.26
N VAL A 82 -25.43 15.91 2.26
CA VAL A 82 -25.10 14.82 1.33
C VAL A 82 -23.63 14.45 1.46
N PRO A 83 -23.26 13.16 1.43
CA PRO A 83 -21.85 12.78 1.38
C PRO A 83 -21.21 13.36 0.13
N VAL A 84 -20.00 13.89 0.24
CA VAL A 84 -19.26 14.47 -0.90
C VAL A 84 -17.90 13.84 -1.12
N THR A 85 -17.25 13.34 -0.06
CA THR A 85 -15.97 12.63 -0.15
C THR A 85 -15.81 11.66 1.01
N VAL A 86 -14.83 10.77 0.87
CA VAL A 86 -14.38 9.82 1.88
C VAL A 86 -12.85 9.83 1.91
N SER A 87 -12.25 9.45 3.03
CA SER A 87 -10.78 9.44 3.17
C SER A 87 -10.10 8.53 2.13
N GLU A 88 -10.76 7.45 1.70
CA GLU A 88 -10.34 6.61 0.57
C GLU A 88 -10.14 7.44 -0.72
N ALA A 89 -11.19 8.16 -1.13
CA ALA A 89 -11.17 9.02 -2.32
C ALA A 89 -10.09 10.09 -2.21
N HIS A 90 -9.92 10.63 -1.01
CA HIS A 90 -8.92 11.65 -0.73
C HIS A 90 -7.50 11.09 -0.86
N GLY A 91 -7.21 9.93 -0.28
CA GLY A 91 -5.94 9.24 -0.42
C GLY A 91 -5.62 8.91 -1.88
N TYR A 92 -6.60 8.40 -2.64
CA TYR A 92 -6.45 8.14 -4.07
C TYR A 92 -6.10 9.40 -4.85
N GLY A 93 -6.80 10.51 -4.60
CA GLY A 93 -6.52 11.77 -5.27
C GLY A 93 -5.15 12.34 -4.93
N MET A 94 -4.68 12.19 -3.69
CA MET A 94 -3.32 12.58 -3.31
C MET A 94 -2.27 11.75 -4.06
N LEU A 95 -2.44 10.42 -4.13
CA LEU A 95 -1.56 9.51 -4.88
C LEU A 95 -1.52 9.84 -6.38
N ILE A 96 -2.68 10.04 -7.00
CA ILE A 96 -2.78 10.41 -8.42
C ILE A 96 -2.07 11.76 -8.63
N THR A 97 -2.36 12.75 -7.80
CA THR A 97 -1.83 14.11 -7.98
C THR A 97 -0.30 14.14 -7.91
N VAL A 98 0.31 13.47 -6.93
CA VAL A 98 1.78 13.43 -6.83
C VAL A 98 2.42 12.60 -7.95
N SER A 99 1.80 11.48 -8.35
CA SER A 99 2.31 10.64 -9.45
C SER A 99 2.28 11.35 -10.80
N MET A 100 1.38 12.32 -10.97
CA MET A 100 1.24 13.11 -12.19
C MET A 100 2.10 14.39 -12.20
N ALA A 101 2.96 14.61 -11.20
CA ALA A 101 3.69 15.88 -11.01
C ALA A 101 4.65 16.26 -12.15
N GLU A 102 5.22 15.27 -12.87
CA GLU A 102 6.04 15.56 -14.06
C GLU A 102 5.21 16.06 -15.25
N TYR A 103 3.95 15.66 -15.32
CA TYR A 103 3.02 16.01 -16.40
C TYR A 103 2.20 17.27 -16.07
N ASP A 104 1.58 17.34 -14.89
CA ASP A 104 0.74 18.44 -14.47
C ASP A 104 1.51 19.46 -13.62
N THR A 105 1.81 20.60 -14.23
CA THR A 105 2.49 21.73 -13.54
C THR A 105 1.69 22.34 -12.37
N GLN A 106 0.41 22.02 -12.21
CA GLN A 106 -0.43 22.41 -11.07
C GLN A 106 -0.55 21.33 -9.99
N ALA A 107 0.04 20.14 -10.20
CA ALA A 107 -0.03 19.03 -9.26
C ALA A 107 0.29 19.44 -7.81
N LYS A 108 1.39 20.17 -7.60
CA LYS A 108 1.77 20.63 -6.26
C LYS A 108 0.70 21.52 -5.62
N HIS A 109 0.09 22.43 -6.38
CA HIS A 109 -0.96 23.32 -5.89
C HIS A 109 -2.20 22.53 -5.45
N TYR A 110 -2.60 21.53 -6.25
CA TYR A 110 -3.71 20.64 -5.89
C TYR A 110 -3.37 19.79 -4.67
N PHE A 111 -2.19 19.17 -4.64
CA PHE A 111 -1.75 18.34 -3.52
C PHE A 111 -1.70 19.12 -2.21
N ASP A 112 -1.12 20.33 -2.21
CA ASP A 112 -1.04 21.17 -1.01
C ASP A 112 -2.44 21.57 -0.50
N GLY A 113 -3.40 21.79 -1.40
CA GLY A 113 -4.79 22.03 -1.00
C GLY A 113 -5.51 20.78 -0.52
N MET A 114 -5.21 19.61 -1.07
CA MET A 114 -5.70 18.32 -0.53
C MET A 114 -5.13 18.03 0.85
N TYR A 115 -3.85 18.34 1.09
CA TYR A 115 -3.25 18.26 2.42
C TYR A 115 -3.98 19.15 3.42
N ARG A 116 -4.29 20.41 3.07
CA ARG A 116 -5.04 21.32 3.98
C ARG A 116 -6.46 20.82 4.27
N PHE A 117 -7.13 20.27 3.26
CA PHE A 117 -8.43 19.61 3.46
C PHE A 117 -8.32 18.47 4.47
N PHE A 118 -7.33 17.58 4.29
CA PHE A 118 -7.05 16.49 5.24
C PHE A 118 -6.81 17.01 6.67
N LYS A 119 -5.97 18.05 6.84
CA LYS A 119 -5.72 18.64 8.17
C LYS A 119 -6.93 19.29 8.81
N ALA A 120 -7.93 19.69 8.02
CA ALA A 120 -9.16 20.30 8.51
C ALA A 120 -10.20 19.27 9.01
N HIS A 121 -10.05 17.99 8.65
CA HIS A 121 -11.03 16.92 8.94
C HIS A 121 -10.38 15.74 9.69
N PRO A 122 -9.81 15.97 10.90
CA PRO A 122 -9.14 14.94 11.66
C PRO A 122 -10.12 13.92 12.26
N SER A 123 -9.63 12.71 12.53
CA SER A 123 -10.36 11.76 13.38
C SER A 123 -10.40 12.22 14.85
N ASP A 124 -11.45 11.80 15.57
CA ASP A 124 -11.62 12.01 17.01
C ASP A 124 -10.65 11.16 17.86
N ILE A 125 -10.09 10.07 17.30
CA ILE A 125 -9.23 9.10 18.01
C ILE A 125 -7.76 9.30 17.64
N GLY A 126 -7.43 9.14 16.35
CA GLY A 126 -6.13 9.47 15.78
C GLY A 126 -6.10 10.91 15.26
N SER A 127 -5.49 11.84 16.00
CA SER A 127 -5.50 13.27 15.60
C SER A 127 -4.74 13.59 14.31
N HIS A 128 -3.90 12.66 13.83
CA HIS A 128 -3.27 12.75 12.51
C HIS A 128 -3.92 11.83 11.47
N LEU A 129 -5.02 11.15 11.80
CA LEU A 129 -5.82 10.37 10.85
C LEU A 129 -6.99 11.22 10.35
N MET A 130 -7.60 10.83 9.25
CA MET A 130 -8.70 11.55 8.62
C MET A 130 -10.05 10.97 9.02
N SER A 131 -11.01 11.82 9.34
CA SER A 131 -12.43 11.43 9.42
C SER A 131 -12.85 10.77 8.10
N TRP A 132 -13.44 9.58 8.17
CA TRP A 132 -13.61 8.73 6.99
C TRP A 132 -14.58 9.29 5.94
N GLN A 133 -15.51 10.18 6.32
CA GLN A 133 -16.51 10.74 5.41
C GLN A 133 -16.85 12.19 5.74
N GLN A 134 -16.86 13.03 4.69
CA GLN A 134 -17.30 14.42 4.75
C GLN A 134 -18.60 14.61 3.97
N CYS A 135 -19.50 15.41 4.52
CA CYS A 135 -20.78 15.76 3.89
C CYS A 135 -20.93 17.27 3.70
N ASP A 136 -21.61 17.68 2.63
CA ASP A 136 -22.03 19.05 2.39
C ASP A 136 -23.39 19.31 3.02
N ASN A 137 -23.47 20.23 3.99
CA ASN A 137 -24.71 20.65 4.64
C ASN A 137 -25.34 21.93 4.03
N GLY A 138 -24.74 22.46 2.96
CA GLY A 138 -25.11 23.70 2.28
C GLY A 138 -24.40 24.95 2.78
N THR A 139 -23.67 24.86 3.90
CA THR A 139 -22.95 25.98 4.52
C THR A 139 -21.48 25.70 4.84
N GLU A 140 -21.12 24.44 5.02
CA GLU A 140 -19.76 23.95 5.22
C GLU A 140 -19.71 22.45 4.89
N LEU A 141 -18.50 21.92 4.74
CA LEU A 141 -18.26 20.48 4.74
C LEU A 141 -18.06 20.01 6.19
N ILE A 142 -18.78 18.97 6.59
CA ILE A 142 -18.84 18.50 7.99
C ILE A 142 -18.43 17.02 8.11
N ASP A 143 -17.84 16.69 9.26
CA ASP A 143 -17.44 15.34 9.70
C ASP A 143 -18.45 14.69 10.67
N GLY A 144 -18.30 13.39 10.89
CA GLY A 144 -19.13 12.62 11.84
C GLY A 144 -20.34 11.93 11.20
N ALA A 145 -20.13 11.20 10.09
CA ALA A 145 -21.19 10.48 9.41
C ALA A 145 -21.73 9.29 10.19
N ASN A 146 -23.04 9.05 10.07
CA ASN A 146 -23.68 7.84 10.56
C ASN A 146 -24.57 7.25 9.45
N GLU A 147 -24.28 6.03 9.01
CA GLU A 147 -25.00 5.36 7.91
C GLU A 147 -25.15 6.23 6.63
N GLY A 148 -24.12 6.99 6.24
CA GLY A 148 -24.12 7.80 5.02
C GLY A 148 -25.00 9.07 5.08
N SER A 149 -25.50 9.45 6.26
CA SER A 149 -26.21 10.72 6.46
C SER A 149 -25.88 11.36 7.82
N MET A 150 -25.51 12.64 7.84
CA MET A 150 -25.02 13.27 9.08
C MET A 150 -26.14 13.45 10.11
N THR A 151 -25.91 12.90 11.31
CA THR A 151 -26.78 13.06 12.49
C THR A 151 -25.99 13.31 13.78
N GLU A 152 -24.84 14.00 13.71
CA GLU A 152 -23.92 14.24 14.85
C GLU A 152 -23.14 12.98 15.31
N GLY A 153 -22.60 12.21 14.36
CA GLY A 153 -21.81 10.99 14.64
C GLY A 153 -20.35 11.26 15.06
N PHE A 154 -19.63 10.19 15.38
CA PHE A 154 -18.19 10.24 15.69
C PHE A 154 -17.38 10.38 14.41
N CYS A 155 -16.26 11.11 14.48
CA CYS A 155 -15.35 11.32 13.37
C CYS A 155 -14.29 10.21 13.38
N ASP A 156 -14.68 8.97 13.11
CA ASP A 156 -13.74 7.85 13.08
C ASP A 156 -13.02 7.79 11.73
N SER A 157 -11.87 7.10 11.68
CA SER A 157 -11.06 6.96 10.47
C SER A 157 -11.33 5.65 9.70
N ALA A 158 -10.73 5.54 8.51
CA ALA A 158 -10.71 4.33 7.70
C ALA A 158 -9.29 4.08 7.19
N THR A 159 -8.73 2.92 7.57
CA THR A 159 -7.29 2.66 7.49
C THR A 159 -6.71 2.71 6.08
N ASP A 160 -7.46 2.31 5.05
CA ASP A 160 -7.02 2.39 3.66
C ASP A 160 -6.79 3.84 3.20
N GLY A 161 -7.71 4.75 3.56
CA GLY A 161 -7.56 6.18 3.29
C GLY A 161 -6.32 6.76 3.97
N ASP A 162 -6.13 6.47 5.26
CA ASP A 162 -4.98 6.98 6.01
C ASP A 162 -3.65 6.44 5.50
N MET A 163 -3.58 5.16 5.13
CA MET A 163 -2.38 4.55 4.53
C MET A 163 -2.01 5.19 3.20
N ASP A 164 -2.99 5.48 2.33
CA ASP A 164 -2.74 6.16 1.06
C ASP A 164 -2.35 7.63 1.25
N ILE A 165 -2.95 8.34 2.21
CA ILE A 165 -2.55 9.72 2.57
C ILE A 165 -1.10 9.73 3.06
N ALA A 166 -0.74 8.83 3.98
CA ALA A 166 0.61 8.71 4.51
C ALA A 166 1.63 8.44 3.40
N TYR A 167 1.34 7.47 2.52
CA TYR A 167 2.23 7.14 1.42
C TYR A 167 2.34 8.29 0.40
N ALA A 168 1.24 8.96 0.07
CA ALA A 168 1.25 10.11 -0.83
C ALA A 168 2.08 11.29 -0.28
N LEU A 169 2.09 11.51 1.05
CA LEU A 169 2.96 12.50 1.68
C LEU A 169 4.45 12.14 1.57
N LEU A 170 4.81 10.85 1.69
CA LEU A 170 6.18 10.40 1.43
C LEU A 170 6.59 10.59 -0.04
N LEU A 171 5.66 10.36 -0.97
CA LEU A 171 5.88 10.67 -2.39
C LEU A 171 6.08 12.17 -2.60
N ALA A 172 5.28 13.02 -1.95
CA ALA A 172 5.40 14.47 -2.05
C ALA A 172 6.75 14.97 -1.51
N ASP A 173 7.27 14.38 -0.44
CA ASP A 173 8.62 14.64 0.04
C ASP A 173 9.67 14.27 -1.03
N SER A 174 9.55 13.10 -1.65
CA SER A 174 10.49 12.68 -2.71
C SER A 174 10.43 13.57 -3.96
N VAL A 175 9.25 14.07 -4.32
CA VAL A 175 9.03 14.85 -5.56
C VAL A 175 9.33 16.34 -5.36
N TRP A 176 8.94 16.92 -4.23
CA TRP A 176 9.01 18.38 -3.99
C TRP A 176 9.89 18.79 -2.80
N GLY A 177 10.31 17.85 -1.96
CA GLY A 177 11.07 18.10 -0.72
C GLY A 177 10.22 18.71 0.39
N SER A 178 10.72 18.61 1.63
CA SER A 178 10.02 19.08 2.84
C SER A 178 10.54 20.40 3.43
N ASP A 179 11.37 21.15 2.71
CA ASP A 179 11.89 22.46 3.14
C ASP A 179 10.89 23.63 2.90
N GLY A 180 9.70 23.31 2.37
CA GLY A 180 8.68 24.27 1.95
C GLY A 180 7.75 24.75 3.05
N GLU A 181 6.54 25.16 2.65
CA GLU A 181 5.48 25.53 3.60
C GLU A 181 4.96 24.32 4.38
N ILE A 182 4.93 23.15 3.72
CA ILE A 182 4.49 21.89 4.28
C ILE A 182 5.73 20.99 4.39
N ASP A 183 5.97 20.48 5.58
CA ASP A 183 6.98 19.46 5.85
C ASP A 183 6.33 18.08 5.63
N TYR A 184 6.30 17.63 4.36
CA TYR A 184 5.58 16.42 3.97
C TYR A 184 6.11 15.19 4.69
N HIS A 185 7.42 15.09 4.89
CA HIS A 185 8.05 13.97 5.58
C HIS A 185 7.59 13.90 7.05
N SER A 186 7.66 15.01 7.79
CA SER A 186 7.22 15.03 9.19
C SER A 186 5.73 14.74 9.33
N GLU A 187 4.90 15.28 8.42
CA GLU A 187 3.47 14.98 8.41
C GLU A 187 3.21 13.51 8.09
N ALA A 188 3.86 12.93 7.08
CA ALA A 188 3.76 11.50 6.77
C ALA A 188 4.11 10.62 7.98
N VAL A 189 5.24 10.89 8.63
CA VAL A 189 5.68 10.18 9.84
C VAL A 189 4.64 10.27 10.96
N ALA A 190 3.99 11.42 11.12
CA ALA A 190 2.93 11.59 12.12
C ALA A 190 1.71 10.70 11.81
N VAL A 191 1.26 10.67 10.55
CA VAL A 191 0.17 9.78 10.10
C VAL A 191 0.55 8.31 10.31
N ILE A 192 1.73 7.88 9.84
CA ILE A 192 2.20 6.48 9.96
C ILE A 192 2.25 6.03 11.43
N ASN A 193 2.70 6.91 12.34
CA ASN A 193 2.74 6.60 13.76
C ASN A 193 1.35 6.43 14.38
N ASP A 194 0.37 7.24 13.96
CA ASP A 194 -1.02 7.09 14.41
C ASP A 194 -1.66 5.84 13.81
N ILE A 195 -1.39 5.49 12.54
CA ILE A 195 -1.83 4.22 11.93
C ILE A 195 -1.26 3.04 12.75
N MET A 196 0.04 2.98 13.01
CA MET A 196 0.62 1.91 13.83
C MET A 196 0.00 1.85 15.23
N LYS A 197 -0.40 2.99 15.79
CA LYS A 197 -0.96 3.06 17.14
C LYS A 197 -2.42 2.61 17.22
N TYR A 198 -3.24 3.01 16.25
CA TYR A 198 -4.69 2.86 16.32
C TYR A 198 -5.27 1.90 15.27
N ASP A 199 -4.63 1.80 14.11
CA ASP A 199 -5.11 1.01 12.97
C ASP A 199 -4.38 -0.33 12.83
N VAL A 200 -3.47 -0.65 13.75
CA VAL A 200 -2.83 -1.96 13.82
C VAL A 200 -3.25 -2.66 15.09
N ASN A 201 -3.79 -3.87 14.95
CA ASN A 201 -4.03 -4.73 16.10
C ASN A 201 -2.71 -5.33 16.59
N HIS A 202 -2.22 -4.93 17.77
CA HIS A 202 -0.92 -5.39 18.30
C HIS A 202 -0.93 -6.82 18.88
N GLU A 203 -2.11 -7.43 19.06
CA GLU A 203 -2.20 -8.84 19.47
C GLU A 203 -1.96 -9.77 18.29
N TYR A 204 -2.48 -9.43 17.12
CA TYR A 204 -2.42 -10.26 15.92
C TYR A 204 -1.47 -9.72 14.85
N TRP A 205 -1.01 -8.47 14.98
CA TRP A 205 -0.25 -7.74 13.95
C TRP A 205 -0.99 -7.70 12.61
N THR A 206 -2.29 -7.41 12.66
CA THR A 206 -3.13 -7.22 11.47
C THR A 206 -3.54 -5.76 11.36
N VAL A 207 -3.70 -5.29 10.13
CA VAL A 207 -4.36 -4.02 9.83
C VAL A 207 -5.82 -4.11 10.30
N ALA A 208 -6.29 -3.07 10.98
CA ALA A 208 -7.67 -2.94 11.43
C ALA A 208 -8.53 -2.25 10.36
N LEU A 209 -9.84 -2.11 10.61
CA LEU A 209 -10.77 -1.48 9.68
C LEU A 209 -10.74 0.07 9.74
N GLY A 210 -10.18 0.60 10.81
CA GLY A 210 -10.12 2.02 11.17
C GLY A 210 -9.77 2.15 12.66
N ASP A 211 -9.41 3.35 13.10
CA ASP A 211 -8.94 3.61 14.47
C ASP A 211 -9.97 3.29 15.56
N TRP A 212 -11.26 3.35 15.25
CA TRP A 212 -12.36 2.96 16.13
C TRP A 212 -12.25 1.51 16.63
N VAL A 213 -11.57 0.62 15.88
CA VAL A 213 -11.31 -0.77 16.30
C VAL A 213 -10.38 -0.81 17.51
N SER A 214 -9.52 0.20 17.72
CA SER A 214 -8.65 0.29 18.90
C SER A 214 -9.41 0.47 20.21
N GLU A 215 -10.65 0.96 20.13
CA GLU A 215 -11.56 1.14 21.28
C GLU A 215 -12.49 -0.07 21.50
N CYS A 216 -12.53 -1.03 20.57
CA CYS A 216 -13.34 -2.23 20.68
C CYS A 216 -12.86 -3.16 21.82
N ASP A 217 -13.82 -3.81 22.49
CA ASP A 217 -13.50 -4.93 23.38
C ASP A 217 -13.00 -6.12 22.56
N LYS A 218 -12.10 -6.94 23.11
CA LYS A 218 -11.55 -8.13 22.42
C LYS A 218 -12.60 -9.17 22.03
N SER A 219 -13.76 -9.15 22.68
CA SER A 219 -14.89 -10.02 22.36
C SER A 219 -15.76 -9.50 21.21
N ASP A 220 -15.55 -8.24 20.80
CA ASP A 220 -16.18 -7.67 19.62
C ASP A 220 -15.62 -8.36 18.35
N PRO A 221 -16.47 -8.82 17.42
CA PRO A 221 -15.99 -9.47 16.21
C PRO A 221 -15.12 -8.54 15.32
N TYR A 222 -15.26 -7.21 15.40
CA TYR A 222 -14.43 -6.26 14.66
C TYR A 222 -12.99 -6.21 15.17
N TYR A 223 -12.74 -6.52 16.45
CA TYR A 223 -11.40 -6.43 17.05
C TYR A 223 -10.34 -7.25 16.29
N SER A 224 -10.74 -8.40 15.75
CA SER A 224 -9.86 -9.31 15.01
C SER A 224 -10.07 -9.31 13.50
N ALA A 225 -10.93 -8.41 13.00
CA ALA A 225 -11.25 -8.33 11.59
C ALA A 225 -10.21 -7.49 10.84
N THR A 226 -10.06 -7.80 9.56
CA THR A 226 -9.27 -7.01 8.61
C THR A 226 -9.99 -6.99 7.28
N ARG A 227 -9.83 -5.91 6.53
CA ARG A 227 -10.34 -5.80 5.16
C ARG A 227 -9.21 -6.14 4.19
N SER A 228 -9.45 -7.03 3.22
CA SER A 228 -8.38 -7.57 2.39
C SER A 228 -7.79 -6.55 1.42
N SER A 229 -8.56 -5.53 1.02
CA SER A 229 -8.09 -4.40 0.21
C SER A 229 -7.05 -3.53 0.92
N ASP A 230 -6.97 -3.59 2.25
CA ASP A 230 -6.06 -2.80 3.07
C ASP A 230 -4.70 -3.50 3.20
N PHE A 231 -4.55 -4.66 2.56
CA PHE A 231 -3.28 -5.35 2.38
C PHE A 231 -2.43 -4.66 1.32
N ILE A 232 -2.11 -3.38 1.57
CA ILE A 232 -1.21 -2.57 0.74
C ILE A 232 0.23 -2.89 1.14
N VAL A 233 0.59 -4.16 0.96
CA VAL A 233 1.82 -4.81 1.44
C VAL A 233 3.11 -4.11 0.99
N GLN A 234 3.07 -3.40 -0.15
CA GLN A 234 4.19 -2.59 -0.63
C GLN A 234 4.54 -1.41 0.31
N TYR A 235 3.59 -0.91 1.10
CA TYR A 235 3.81 0.24 1.98
C TYR A 235 4.51 -0.13 3.29
N PHE A 236 4.27 -1.34 3.82
CA PHE A 236 4.76 -1.69 5.16
C PHE A 236 6.29 -1.63 5.29
N PRO A 237 7.10 -2.12 4.33
CA PRO A 237 8.55 -1.96 4.39
C PRO A 237 9.00 -0.49 4.33
N VAL A 238 8.30 0.34 3.56
CA VAL A 238 8.56 1.79 3.48
C VAL A 238 8.25 2.46 4.82
N PHE A 239 7.12 2.12 5.43
CA PHE A 239 6.75 2.65 6.74
C PHE A 239 7.73 2.20 7.83
N ALA A 240 8.20 0.95 7.79
CA ALA A 240 9.23 0.45 8.69
C ALA A 240 10.52 1.28 8.59
N GLU A 241 10.96 1.57 7.36
CA GLU A 241 12.21 2.27 7.09
C GLU A 241 12.15 3.75 7.51
N VAL A 242 11.09 4.46 7.09
CA VAL A 242 10.94 5.90 7.36
C VAL A 242 10.74 6.19 8.85
N THR A 243 10.03 5.32 9.58
CA THR A 243 9.80 5.50 11.02
C THR A 243 10.86 4.87 11.90
N GLY A 244 11.62 3.90 11.37
CA GLY A 244 12.47 3.01 12.15
C GLY A 244 11.70 2.00 13.02
N ASP A 245 10.39 1.85 12.84
CA ASP A 245 9.56 0.88 13.57
C ASP A 245 9.44 -0.47 12.83
N GLU A 246 10.27 -1.42 13.25
CA GLU A 246 10.28 -2.80 12.75
C GLU A 246 8.97 -3.57 13.01
N ASN A 247 8.01 -3.05 13.79
CA ASN A 247 6.69 -3.67 13.95
C ASN A 247 5.91 -3.74 12.63
N TRP A 248 6.16 -2.81 11.70
CA TRP A 248 5.59 -2.88 10.35
C TRP A 248 5.94 -4.17 9.61
N MET A 249 7.13 -4.73 9.85
CA MET A 249 7.51 -6.02 9.27
C MET A 249 6.73 -7.20 9.86
N LYS A 250 6.26 -7.10 11.11
CA LYS A 250 5.34 -8.10 11.66
C LYS A 250 3.98 -8.04 10.98
N VAL A 251 3.50 -6.83 10.69
CA VAL A 251 2.25 -6.62 9.95
C VAL A 251 2.39 -7.22 8.54
N TYR A 252 3.50 -6.91 7.85
CA TYR A 252 3.84 -7.47 6.54
C TYR A 252 3.83 -9.01 6.53
N ASP A 253 4.55 -9.63 7.47
CA ASP A 253 4.64 -11.09 7.57
C ASP A 253 3.26 -11.72 7.85
N THR A 254 2.51 -11.20 8.84
CA THR A 254 1.16 -11.70 9.15
C THR A 254 0.20 -11.55 7.98
N THR A 255 0.23 -10.40 7.28
CA THR A 255 -0.63 -10.17 6.11
C THR A 255 -0.37 -11.23 5.03
N TYR A 256 0.89 -11.59 4.76
CA TYR A 256 1.19 -12.67 3.83
C TYR A 256 0.80 -14.06 4.34
N GLU A 257 0.92 -14.34 5.65
CA GLU A 257 0.38 -15.58 6.23
C GLU A 257 -1.13 -15.72 5.96
N ILE A 258 -1.88 -14.62 6.09
CA ILE A 258 -3.32 -14.59 5.78
C ILE A 258 -3.53 -14.81 4.28
N ILE A 259 -2.91 -14.02 3.40
CA ILE A 259 -3.05 -14.14 1.94
C ILE A 259 -2.76 -15.58 1.50
N ASN A 260 -1.64 -16.14 1.96
CA ASN A 260 -1.20 -17.48 1.61
C ASN A 260 -2.18 -18.56 2.10
N THR A 261 -2.83 -18.37 3.25
CA THR A 261 -3.87 -19.30 3.74
C THR A 261 -5.03 -19.40 2.75
N PHE A 262 -5.54 -18.27 2.25
CA PHE A 262 -6.64 -18.25 1.29
C PHE A 262 -6.22 -18.76 -0.09
N VAL A 263 -5.05 -18.35 -0.57
CA VAL A 263 -4.47 -18.89 -1.81
C VAL A 263 -4.35 -20.40 -1.71
N ASP A 264 -3.90 -20.92 -0.57
CA ASP A 264 -3.72 -22.36 -0.39
C ASP A 264 -5.01 -23.14 -0.23
N GLU A 265 -6.03 -22.57 0.40
CA GLU A 265 -7.33 -23.21 0.59
C GLU A 265 -8.15 -23.25 -0.71
N TYR A 266 -8.29 -22.10 -1.38
CA TYR A 266 -9.22 -21.95 -2.50
C TYR A 266 -8.56 -22.08 -3.87
N LYS A 267 -7.24 -21.87 -3.98
CA LYS A 267 -6.45 -21.93 -5.23
C LYS A 267 -6.87 -20.93 -6.32
N THR A 268 -7.79 -20.02 -6.02
CA THR A 268 -8.25 -18.97 -6.94
C THR A 268 -7.48 -17.67 -6.79
N GLY A 269 -6.87 -17.42 -5.63
CA GLY A 269 -6.32 -16.10 -5.28
C GLY A 269 -7.40 -15.05 -4.97
N LEU A 270 -8.69 -15.40 -4.94
CA LEU A 270 -9.74 -14.48 -4.54
C LEU A 270 -9.77 -14.36 -3.01
N LEU A 271 -9.59 -13.15 -2.50
CA LEU A 271 -9.75 -12.82 -1.09
C LEU A 271 -11.15 -12.26 -0.84
N PRO A 272 -11.75 -12.51 0.35
CA PRO A 272 -13.02 -11.91 0.71
C PRO A 272 -12.85 -10.45 1.16
N ASP A 273 -13.91 -9.64 1.07
CA ASP A 273 -13.90 -8.23 1.47
C ASP A 273 -13.43 -8.08 2.91
N PHE A 274 -14.05 -8.84 3.80
CA PHE A 274 -13.67 -8.89 5.21
C PHE A 274 -13.24 -10.31 5.63
N ILE A 275 -12.16 -10.35 6.38
CA ILE A 275 -11.58 -11.55 6.98
C ILE A 275 -11.72 -11.42 8.49
N ILE A 276 -12.22 -12.47 9.14
CA ILE A 276 -12.33 -12.53 10.61
C ILE A 276 -11.53 -13.70 11.16
N ARG A 277 -11.23 -13.65 12.47
CA ARG A 277 -10.57 -14.73 13.17
C ARG A 277 -11.57 -15.59 13.94
N ASP A 278 -11.66 -16.87 13.61
CA ASP A 278 -12.57 -17.79 14.27
C ASP A 278 -12.10 -18.19 15.69
N SER A 279 -12.95 -18.89 16.44
CA SER A 279 -12.62 -19.37 17.79
C SER A 279 -11.47 -20.40 17.85
N SER A 280 -11.11 -20.99 16.72
CA SER A 280 -9.95 -21.90 16.60
C SER A 280 -8.66 -21.14 16.30
N GLY A 281 -8.77 -19.85 16.00
CA GLY A 281 -7.67 -18.96 15.65
C GLY A 281 -7.32 -18.90 14.17
N ASN A 282 -8.19 -19.41 13.30
CA ASN A 282 -8.01 -19.37 11.85
C ASN A 282 -8.64 -18.10 11.26
N TYR A 283 -8.02 -17.56 10.21
CA TYR A 283 -8.61 -16.50 9.41
C TYR A 283 -9.57 -17.11 8.39
N ILE A 284 -10.80 -16.61 8.35
CA ILE A 284 -11.88 -17.10 7.49
C ILE A 284 -12.64 -15.92 6.88
N PRO A 285 -13.37 -16.11 5.76
CA PRO A 285 -14.30 -15.09 5.29
C PRO A 285 -15.29 -14.69 6.39
N SER A 286 -15.61 -13.40 6.46
CA SER A 286 -16.66 -12.90 7.34
C SER A 286 -18.05 -13.47 6.98
N PRO A 287 -19.01 -13.47 7.92
CA PRO A 287 -20.39 -13.74 7.58
C PRO A 287 -20.99 -12.60 6.75
N ALA A 288 -22.06 -12.91 6.00
CA ALA A 288 -22.87 -11.90 5.32
C ALA A 288 -23.39 -10.83 6.29
N ASN A 289 -23.37 -9.56 5.86
CA ASN A 289 -23.71 -8.36 6.62
C ASN A 289 -22.89 -8.24 7.90
N PHE A 290 -21.60 -8.53 7.80
CA PHE A 290 -20.65 -8.32 8.88
C PHE A 290 -20.47 -6.83 9.15
N LEU A 291 -20.33 -6.03 8.08
CA LEU A 291 -20.20 -4.58 8.15
C LEU A 291 -21.00 -3.86 7.05
N GLU A 292 -20.95 -4.32 5.80
CA GLU A 292 -21.41 -3.51 4.66
C GLU A 292 -22.54 -4.16 3.84
N SER A 293 -22.46 -5.46 3.58
CA SER A 293 -23.31 -6.13 2.59
C SER A 293 -23.47 -7.63 2.86
N ASP A 294 -24.41 -8.27 2.17
CA ASP A 294 -24.51 -9.73 2.21
C ASP A 294 -23.35 -10.47 1.51
N TYR A 295 -22.43 -9.73 0.90
CA TYR A 295 -21.25 -10.22 0.19
C TYR A 295 -19.93 -9.96 0.92
N ASP A 296 -19.96 -9.53 2.18
CA ASP A 296 -18.75 -9.22 2.98
C ASP A 296 -17.73 -10.37 3.07
N GLY A 297 -18.18 -11.62 2.94
CA GLY A 297 -17.33 -12.81 2.91
C GLY A 297 -16.87 -13.24 1.51
N TYR A 298 -17.06 -12.41 0.48
CA TYR A 298 -16.78 -12.70 -0.93
C TYR A 298 -15.79 -11.70 -1.52
N TYR A 299 -15.19 -12.03 -2.66
CA TYR A 299 -14.44 -11.08 -3.46
C TYR A 299 -15.44 -10.13 -4.13
N TYR A 300 -15.63 -8.95 -3.54
CA TYR A 300 -16.61 -7.97 -3.98
C TYR A 300 -15.98 -6.57 -4.06
N TYR A 301 -16.77 -5.50 -3.86
CA TYR A 301 -16.34 -4.14 -4.15
C TYR A 301 -15.17 -3.65 -3.28
N ASN A 302 -14.89 -4.22 -2.11
CA ASN A 302 -13.63 -3.93 -1.43
C ASN A 302 -12.47 -4.71 -2.08
N SER A 303 -12.61 -6.04 -2.15
CA SER A 303 -11.53 -6.93 -2.57
C SER A 303 -11.13 -6.79 -4.02
N CYS A 304 -11.95 -6.16 -4.87
CA CYS A 304 -11.62 -5.89 -6.26
C CYS A 304 -10.27 -5.16 -6.39
N ARG A 305 -9.84 -4.40 -5.37
CA ARG A 305 -8.55 -3.69 -5.30
C ARG A 305 -7.35 -4.60 -5.03
N THR A 306 -7.54 -5.80 -4.48
CA THR A 306 -6.44 -6.70 -4.06
C THR A 306 -5.45 -7.11 -5.17
N PRO A 307 -5.84 -7.33 -6.45
CA PRO A 307 -4.89 -7.62 -7.52
C PRO A 307 -3.90 -6.47 -7.75
N TRP A 308 -4.37 -5.23 -7.61
CA TRP A 308 -3.52 -4.04 -7.65
C TRP A 308 -2.67 -3.93 -6.39
N ARG A 309 -3.29 -3.87 -5.20
CA ARG A 309 -2.58 -3.60 -3.94
C ARG A 309 -1.48 -4.61 -3.62
N ILE A 310 -1.77 -5.90 -3.80
CA ILE A 310 -0.80 -6.97 -3.55
C ILE A 310 0.20 -7.06 -4.71
N GLY A 311 -0.26 -6.82 -5.95
CA GLY A 311 0.58 -6.87 -7.15
C GLY A 311 1.72 -5.85 -7.14
N MET A 312 1.47 -4.66 -6.58
CA MET A 312 2.51 -3.62 -6.43
C MET A 312 3.75 -4.11 -5.69
N ASP A 313 3.60 -5.00 -4.69
CA ASP A 313 4.77 -5.49 -3.93
C ASP A 313 5.68 -6.41 -4.76
N TYR A 314 5.14 -7.13 -5.75
CA TYR A 314 5.99 -7.83 -6.71
C TYR A 314 6.65 -6.86 -7.69
N LEU A 315 5.93 -5.84 -8.17
CA LEU A 315 6.52 -4.84 -9.06
C LEU A 315 7.69 -4.11 -8.39
N VAL A 316 7.55 -3.70 -7.14
CA VAL A 316 8.54 -2.92 -6.39
C VAL A 316 9.58 -3.81 -5.71
N ASN A 317 9.15 -4.74 -4.86
CA ASN A 317 10.03 -5.51 -3.97
C ASN A 317 10.34 -6.93 -4.48
N LYS A 318 9.73 -7.36 -5.59
CA LYS A 318 9.88 -8.73 -6.15
C LYS A 318 9.52 -9.84 -5.16
N ASN A 319 8.60 -9.55 -4.23
CA ASN A 319 8.14 -10.51 -3.22
C ASN A 319 7.50 -11.75 -3.87
N GLN A 320 7.93 -12.95 -3.45
CA GLN A 320 7.51 -14.20 -4.08
C GLN A 320 6.11 -14.68 -3.63
N ASP A 321 5.65 -14.30 -2.44
CA ASP A 321 4.28 -14.56 -1.98
C ASP A 321 3.27 -13.70 -2.76
N SER A 322 3.60 -12.44 -3.03
CA SER A 322 2.85 -11.59 -3.98
C SER A 322 2.75 -12.26 -5.36
N LEU A 323 3.87 -12.74 -5.91
CA LEU A 323 3.86 -13.46 -7.19
C LEU A 323 2.99 -14.73 -7.14
N ALA A 324 3.00 -15.47 -6.02
CA ALA A 324 2.18 -16.66 -5.85
C ALA A 324 0.68 -16.32 -5.84
N PHE A 325 0.28 -15.28 -5.12
CA PHE A 325 -1.08 -14.72 -5.13
C PHE A 325 -1.49 -14.31 -6.54
N ILE A 326 -0.67 -13.51 -7.23
CA ILE A 326 -0.93 -13.03 -8.59
C ILE A 326 -1.11 -14.19 -9.58
N ASN A 327 -0.23 -15.19 -9.50
CA ASN A 327 -0.32 -16.35 -10.38
C ASN A 327 -1.62 -17.12 -10.17
N ALA A 328 -2.10 -17.22 -8.92
CA ALA A 328 -3.38 -17.87 -8.63
C ALA A 328 -4.55 -17.09 -9.24
N ILE A 329 -4.62 -15.77 -9.01
CA ILE A 329 -5.74 -14.93 -9.45
C ILE A 329 -5.78 -14.73 -10.97
N ASN A 330 -4.63 -14.52 -11.63
CA ASN A 330 -4.57 -14.50 -13.10
C ASN A 330 -4.96 -15.85 -13.69
N SER A 331 -4.43 -16.96 -13.16
CA SER A 331 -4.79 -18.30 -13.67
C SER A 331 -6.28 -18.60 -13.54
N PHE A 332 -6.89 -18.16 -12.44
CA PHE A 332 -8.32 -18.29 -12.22
C PHE A 332 -9.11 -17.41 -13.21
N MET A 333 -8.84 -16.11 -13.29
CA MET A 333 -9.55 -15.20 -14.19
C MET A 333 -9.42 -15.61 -15.65
N ILE A 334 -8.21 -15.88 -16.15
CA ILE A 334 -7.97 -16.29 -17.55
C ILE A 334 -8.83 -17.52 -17.88
N LYS A 335 -8.95 -18.46 -16.94
CA LYS A 335 -9.76 -19.67 -17.15
C LYS A 335 -11.25 -19.38 -17.11
N ASP A 336 -11.70 -18.60 -16.13
CA ASP A 336 -13.12 -18.28 -15.92
C ASP A 336 -13.70 -17.49 -17.09
N THR A 337 -12.93 -16.53 -17.59
CA THR A 337 -13.33 -15.62 -18.66
C THR A 337 -13.09 -16.16 -20.06
N GLY A 338 -12.37 -17.28 -20.19
CA GLY A 338 -11.91 -17.76 -21.50
C GLY A 338 -10.90 -16.82 -22.15
N ASN A 339 -10.10 -16.11 -21.35
CA ASN A 339 -9.13 -15.10 -21.76
C ASN A 339 -9.76 -13.85 -22.40
N ASP A 340 -10.96 -13.46 -21.96
CA ASP A 340 -11.64 -12.23 -22.35
C ASP A 340 -11.90 -11.34 -21.12
N PRO A 341 -11.17 -10.24 -20.91
CA PRO A 341 -11.35 -9.39 -19.73
C PRO A 341 -12.76 -8.78 -19.60
N TRP A 342 -13.52 -8.65 -20.69
CA TRP A 342 -14.92 -8.22 -20.63
C TRP A 342 -15.84 -9.20 -19.90
N GLU A 343 -15.41 -10.45 -19.73
CA GLU A 343 -16.15 -11.48 -19.02
C GLU A 343 -15.80 -11.57 -17.52
N ILE A 344 -14.91 -10.71 -17.01
CA ILE A 344 -14.69 -10.61 -15.55
C ILE A 344 -15.99 -10.14 -14.91
N LYS A 345 -16.44 -10.79 -13.83
CA LYS A 345 -17.69 -10.45 -13.15
C LYS A 345 -17.46 -9.59 -11.93
N ALA A 346 -18.43 -8.74 -11.61
CA ALA A 346 -18.42 -7.87 -10.43
C ALA A 346 -18.69 -8.61 -9.12
N GLY A 347 -18.14 -9.83 -8.95
CA GLY A 347 -18.26 -10.56 -7.69
C GLY A 347 -18.05 -12.07 -7.80
N TYR A 348 -17.29 -12.61 -6.87
CA TYR A 348 -17.00 -14.04 -6.76
C TYR A 348 -16.92 -14.50 -5.31
N LYS A 349 -17.38 -15.71 -5.01
CA LYS A 349 -16.98 -16.39 -3.77
C LYS A 349 -15.49 -16.73 -3.80
N PRO A 350 -14.82 -16.93 -2.65
CA PRO A 350 -13.42 -17.35 -2.63
C PRO A 350 -13.14 -18.62 -3.45
N ASP A 351 -14.10 -19.55 -3.53
CA ASP A 351 -14.00 -20.77 -4.34
C ASP A 351 -14.14 -20.57 -5.86
N GLY A 352 -14.35 -19.34 -6.32
CA GLY A 352 -14.48 -18.96 -7.72
C GLY A 352 -15.91 -18.98 -8.26
N THR A 353 -16.92 -19.27 -7.42
CA THR A 353 -18.33 -19.20 -7.86
C THR A 353 -18.72 -17.75 -8.11
N GLN A 354 -19.07 -17.41 -9.36
CA GLN A 354 -19.65 -16.11 -9.73
C GLN A 354 -20.92 -15.81 -8.92
N ILE A 355 -21.06 -14.58 -8.43
CA ILE A 355 -22.27 -14.11 -7.74
C ILE A 355 -23.03 -13.03 -8.51
N GLU A 356 -22.37 -12.37 -9.47
CA GLU A 356 -22.96 -11.39 -10.38
C GLU A 356 -22.78 -11.83 -11.85
N ASP A 357 -23.61 -11.28 -12.74
CA ASP A 357 -23.59 -11.60 -14.18
C ASP A 357 -23.10 -10.44 -15.07
N TYR A 358 -22.74 -9.30 -14.48
CA TYR A 358 -22.21 -8.11 -15.14
C TYR A 358 -20.72 -7.87 -14.83
N ASN A 359 -20.05 -7.11 -15.70
CA ASN A 359 -18.69 -6.58 -15.50
C ASN A 359 -18.77 -5.16 -14.91
N ASP A 360 -17.75 -4.79 -14.14
CA ASP A 360 -17.55 -3.44 -13.62
C ASP A 360 -16.04 -3.09 -13.72
N LEU A 361 -15.71 -1.85 -14.05
CA LEU A 361 -14.33 -1.41 -14.28
C LEU A 361 -13.45 -1.61 -13.04
N CYS A 362 -14.00 -1.43 -11.84
CA CYS A 362 -13.22 -1.60 -10.61
C CYS A 362 -12.77 -3.05 -10.38
N PHE A 363 -13.42 -4.04 -11.01
CA PHE A 363 -12.99 -5.45 -10.99
C PHE A 363 -11.99 -5.78 -12.09
N THR A 364 -12.03 -5.03 -13.20
CA THR A 364 -11.20 -5.29 -14.39
C THR A 364 -9.86 -4.55 -14.32
N ALA A 365 -9.86 -3.27 -13.95
CA ALA A 365 -8.67 -2.42 -13.96
C ALA A 365 -7.51 -2.91 -13.06
N PRO A 366 -7.76 -3.46 -11.84
CA PRO A 366 -6.70 -4.01 -11.00
C PRO A 366 -5.90 -5.15 -11.65
N PHE A 367 -6.48 -5.85 -12.64
CA PHE A 367 -5.76 -6.86 -13.40
C PHE A 367 -4.68 -6.29 -14.31
N LEU A 368 -4.63 -4.97 -14.59
CA LEU A 368 -3.48 -4.37 -15.27
C LEU A 368 -2.19 -4.64 -14.51
N VAL A 369 -2.19 -4.30 -13.22
CA VAL A 369 -1.04 -4.49 -12.34
C VAL A 369 -0.75 -5.98 -12.12
N ALA A 370 -1.79 -6.79 -11.87
CA ALA A 370 -1.60 -8.23 -11.66
C ALA A 370 -1.06 -8.92 -12.93
N SER A 371 -1.51 -8.55 -14.12
CA SER A 371 -1.07 -9.17 -15.38
C SER A 371 0.27 -8.64 -15.89
N ALA A 372 0.70 -7.45 -15.47
CA ALA A 372 2.07 -6.96 -15.68
C ALA A 372 3.13 -7.78 -14.92
N CYS A 373 2.69 -8.59 -13.95
CA CYS A 373 3.54 -9.47 -13.17
C CYS A 373 3.62 -10.88 -13.78
N GLY A 374 4.81 -11.50 -13.75
CA GLY A 374 5.03 -12.86 -14.23
C GLY A 374 5.03 -13.00 -15.76
N ASP A 375 4.61 -14.15 -16.28
CA ASP A 375 4.58 -14.47 -17.73
C ASP A 375 3.15 -14.41 -18.27
N ASN A 376 2.51 -13.24 -18.16
CA ASN A 376 1.09 -13.01 -18.52
C ASN A 376 0.92 -11.98 -19.65
N SER A 377 1.95 -11.74 -20.49
CA SER A 377 1.97 -10.61 -21.42
C SER A 377 0.76 -10.52 -22.36
N LYS A 378 0.26 -11.66 -22.86
CA LYS A 378 -0.94 -11.67 -23.72
C LYS A 378 -2.21 -11.32 -22.96
N TRP A 379 -2.34 -11.82 -21.73
CA TRP A 379 -3.47 -11.47 -20.87
C TRP A 379 -3.43 -9.98 -20.53
N HIS A 380 -2.23 -9.47 -20.22
CA HIS A 380 -1.99 -8.05 -20.00
C HIS A 380 -2.37 -7.16 -21.17
N GLU A 381 -1.98 -7.53 -22.40
CA GLU A 381 -2.38 -6.80 -23.62
C GLU A 381 -3.91 -6.71 -23.76
N GLU A 382 -4.64 -7.81 -23.54
CA GLU A 382 -6.11 -7.82 -23.60
C GLU A 382 -6.73 -6.98 -22.47
N VAL A 383 -6.23 -7.09 -21.23
CA VAL A 383 -6.73 -6.31 -20.09
C VAL A 383 -6.52 -4.82 -20.34
N ARG A 384 -5.35 -4.43 -20.88
CA ARG A 384 -5.05 -3.04 -21.23
C ARG A 384 -5.98 -2.51 -22.31
N ASP A 385 -6.24 -3.28 -23.36
CA ASP A 385 -7.22 -2.90 -24.38
C ASP A 385 -8.62 -2.72 -23.80
N THR A 386 -9.09 -3.64 -22.96
CA THR A 386 -10.39 -3.53 -22.28
C THR A 386 -10.47 -2.30 -21.39
N VAL A 387 -9.45 -2.05 -20.55
CA VAL A 387 -9.48 -0.94 -19.59
C VAL A 387 -9.47 0.41 -20.30
N ILE A 388 -8.63 0.58 -21.34
CA ILE A 388 -8.61 1.82 -22.14
C ILE A 388 -9.96 2.05 -22.82
N ASN A 389 -10.57 0.99 -23.37
CA ASN A 389 -11.81 1.08 -24.15
C ASN A 389 -13.10 0.84 -23.35
N TYR A 390 -13.02 0.75 -22.01
CA TYR A 390 -14.18 0.43 -21.16
C TYR A 390 -15.35 1.41 -21.34
N GLY A 391 -15.03 2.69 -21.55
CA GLY A 391 -15.99 3.80 -21.58
C GLY A 391 -15.97 4.60 -20.28
N ASP A 392 -17.02 5.38 -20.06
CA ASP A 392 -17.22 6.18 -18.84
C ASP A 392 -17.74 5.28 -17.71
N ASP A 393 -17.23 5.47 -16.49
CA ASP A 393 -17.76 4.86 -15.27
C ASP A 393 -18.06 5.93 -14.20
N VAL A 394 -18.35 5.51 -12.97
CA VAL A 394 -18.46 6.35 -11.78
C VAL A 394 -17.10 6.49 -11.10
N TYR A 395 -17.03 7.35 -10.06
CA TYR A 395 -15.80 7.65 -9.30
C TYR A 395 -14.93 6.42 -9.02
N TYR A 396 -15.53 5.33 -8.54
CA TYR A 396 -14.77 4.21 -8.02
C TYR A 396 -14.00 3.46 -9.12
N GLY A 397 -14.68 3.08 -10.20
CA GLY A 397 -14.06 2.45 -11.37
C GLY A 397 -13.06 3.36 -12.08
N ASP A 398 -13.44 4.62 -12.31
CA ASP A 398 -12.58 5.60 -12.98
C ASP A 398 -11.28 5.87 -12.18
N THR A 399 -11.37 5.99 -10.86
CA THR A 399 -10.21 6.29 -10.01
C THR A 399 -9.27 5.09 -9.89
N ILE A 400 -9.79 3.87 -9.73
CA ILE A 400 -8.98 2.64 -9.73
C ILE A 400 -8.29 2.45 -11.09
N LYS A 401 -9.00 2.72 -12.20
CA LYS A 401 -8.40 2.73 -13.54
C LYS A 401 -7.24 3.72 -13.63
N MET A 402 -7.40 4.94 -13.12
CA MET A 402 -6.34 5.95 -13.15
C MET A 402 -5.08 5.47 -12.43
N LEU A 403 -5.22 4.94 -11.21
CA LEU A 403 -4.10 4.43 -10.40
C LEU A 403 -3.43 3.23 -11.07
N CYS A 404 -4.21 2.31 -11.64
CA CYS A 404 -3.68 1.15 -12.33
C CYS A 404 -2.95 1.52 -13.64
N LEU A 405 -3.43 2.52 -14.39
CA LEU A 405 -2.75 3.02 -15.58
C LEU A 405 -1.42 3.71 -15.24
N ILE A 406 -1.38 4.52 -14.17
CA ILE A 406 -0.14 5.11 -13.65
C ILE A 406 0.88 4.01 -13.34
N ALA A 407 0.45 2.97 -12.62
CA ALA A 407 1.33 1.85 -12.28
C ALA A 407 1.79 1.06 -13.52
N ASP A 408 0.88 0.79 -14.45
CA ASP A 408 1.19 0.02 -15.66
C ASP A 408 2.16 0.74 -16.60
N ASP A 409 2.04 2.06 -16.70
CA ASP A 409 2.96 2.90 -17.47
C ASP A 409 4.30 3.16 -16.76
N GLY A 410 4.50 2.58 -15.57
CA GLY A 410 5.69 2.75 -14.75
C GLY A 410 5.75 4.07 -13.99
N GLY A 411 4.69 4.88 -14.02
CA GLY A 411 4.59 6.16 -13.30
C GLY A 411 4.35 6.04 -11.79
N TRP A 412 4.21 4.82 -11.25
CA TRP A 412 4.10 4.63 -9.81
C TRP A 412 5.42 4.89 -9.11
N LEU A 413 5.44 5.92 -8.28
CA LEU A 413 6.61 6.33 -7.54
C LEU A 413 6.79 5.47 -6.26
N VAL A 414 8.04 5.28 -5.87
CA VAL A 414 8.41 4.67 -4.59
C VAL A 414 9.26 5.68 -3.83
N PRO A 415 8.92 6.06 -2.58
CA PRO A 415 9.68 7.04 -1.82
C PRO A 415 11.15 6.66 -1.74
N GLU A 416 12.06 7.62 -1.93
CA GLU A 416 13.48 7.42 -1.65
C GLU A 416 13.67 7.42 -0.13
N THR A 417 13.70 6.23 0.48
CA THR A 417 13.76 6.05 1.94
C THR A 417 15.17 6.15 2.53
N THR A 418 16.18 6.36 1.70
CA THR A 418 17.56 6.65 2.12
C THR A 418 18.09 7.86 1.37
N GLU A 419 18.82 8.72 2.08
CA GLU A 419 19.84 9.54 1.43
C GLU A 419 20.67 8.58 0.56
N THR A 420 20.57 8.72 -0.75
CA THR A 420 21.32 7.87 -1.67
C THR A 420 22.79 8.26 -1.58
N TYR A 421 23.50 7.66 -0.62
CA TYR A 421 24.94 7.84 -0.51
C TYR A 421 25.59 7.26 -1.76
N PRO A 422 26.47 8.03 -2.44
CA PRO A 422 27.21 7.52 -3.57
C PRO A 422 27.86 6.17 -3.22
N PHE A 423 27.85 5.22 -4.16
CA PHE A 423 28.44 3.90 -3.95
C PHE A 423 29.86 4.02 -3.38
N GLY A 424 30.07 3.52 -2.15
CA GLY A 424 31.34 3.61 -1.43
C GLY A 424 31.49 4.76 -0.42
N ASP A 425 30.48 5.63 -0.26
CA ASP A 425 30.38 6.66 0.78
C ASP A 425 29.94 6.04 2.13
N ILE A 426 30.87 5.31 2.74
CA ILE A 426 30.65 4.53 3.97
C ILE A 426 30.44 5.45 5.18
N ASN A 427 31.01 6.65 5.17
CA ASN A 427 30.83 7.60 6.27
C ASN A 427 29.53 8.41 6.16
N MET A 428 28.78 8.25 5.07
CA MET A 428 27.46 8.83 4.86
C MET A 428 27.51 10.36 4.88
N ASP A 429 28.55 10.95 4.27
CA ASP A 429 28.72 12.41 4.22
C ASP A 429 28.28 13.06 2.89
N GLY A 430 27.71 12.25 1.99
CA GLY A 430 27.26 12.64 0.66
C GLY A 430 28.38 12.62 -0.38
N SER A 431 29.59 12.18 -0.02
CA SER A 431 30.73 12.16 -0.94
C SER A 431 31.66 10.96 -0.72
N PHE A 432 31.93 10.21 -1.79
CA PHE A 432 32.94 9.16 -1.73
C PHE A 432 34.36 9.76 -1.72
N THR A 433 35.07 9.63 -0.60
CA THR A 433 36.41 10.18 -0.38
C THR A 433 37.38 9.18 0.27
N VAL A 434 38.60 9.65 0.57
CA VAL A 434 39.57 8.86 1.34
C VAL A 434 39.08 8.59 2.78
N ALA A 435 38.12 9.38 3.28
CA ALA A 435 37.56 9.18 4.62
C ALA A 435 36.85 7.82 4.73
N ASP A 436 36.13 7.41 3.69
CA ASP A 436 35.41 6.12 3.60
C ASP A 436 36.36 4.93 3.61
N ILE A 437 37.43 5.04 2.82
CA ILE A 437 38.51 4.03 2.78
C ILE A 437 39.12 3.88 4.18
N VAL A 438 39.35 5.00 4.87
CA VAL A 438 39.90 4.98 6.23
C VAL A 438 38.90 4.38 7.22
N LEU A 439 37.62 4.69 7.10
CA LEU A 439 36.56 4.13 7.95
C LEU A 439 36.47 2.60 7.78
N LEU A 440 36.43 2.10 6.54
CA LEU A 440 36.45 0.66 6.25
C LEU A 440 37.73 0.00 6.77
N GLN A 441 38.90 0.62 6.60
CA GLN A 441 40.15 0.10 7.17
C GLN A 441 40.09 -0.04 8.67
N LYS A 442 39.55 0.97 9.37
CA LYS A 442 39.39 0.95 10.83
C LYS A 442 38.42 -0.14 11.27
N TYR A 443 37.31 -0.33 10.56
CA TYR A 443 36.37 -1.43 10.79
C TYR A 443 37.07 -2.80 10.68
N LEU A 444 37.80 -3.04 9.58
CA LEU A 444 38.49 -4.32 9.35
C LEU A 444 39.55 -4.66 10.41
N ILE A 445 40.17 -3.64 11.02
CA ILE A 445 41.10 -3.82 12.16
C ILE A 445 40.42 -3.71 13.52
N LYS A 446 39.08 -3.72 13.57
CA LYS A 446 38.25 -3.70 14.79
C LYS A 446 38.47 -2.46 15.66
N LYS A 447 38.74 -1.31 15.03
CA LYS A 447 38.85 -0.01 15.70
C LYS A 447 37.60 0.84 15.61
N GLU A 448 36.68 0.50 14.71
CA GLU A 448 35.37 1.15 14.55
C GLU A 448 34.32 0.05 14.34
N ILE A 449 33.05 0.38 14.59
CA ILE A 449 31.89 -0.46 14.30
C ILE A 449 31.04 0.32 13.31
N LEU A 450 30.65 -0.33 12.21
CA LEU A 450 29.73 0.26 11.24
C LEU A 450 28.29 0.06 11.72
N SER A 451 27.43 1.04 11.43
CA SER A 451 25.97 0.84 11.52
C SER A 451 25.52 -0.21 10.49
N ILE A 452 24.25 -0.64 10.58
CA ILE A 452 23.66 -1.54 9.58
C ILE A 452 23.73 -0.90 8.19
N GLU A 453 23.40 0.38 8.10
CA GLU A 453 23.37 1.12 6.84
C GLU A 453 24.76 1.33 6.24
N GLN A 454 25.72 1.76 7.07
CA GLN A 454 27.13 1.82 6.67
C GLN A 454 27.65 0.43 6.25
N GLY A 455 27.12 -0.63 6.84
CA GLY A 455 27.45 -2.01 6.50
C GLY A 455 26.96 -2.41 5.10
N LYS A 456 25.75 -1.97 4.71
CA LYS A 456 25.22 -2.15 3.35
C LYS A 456 26.09 -1.40 2.33
N ILE A 457 26.39 -0.12 2.59
CA ILE A 457 27.21 0.72 1.71
C ILE A 457 28.66 0.20 1.62
N ALA A 458 29.19 -0.37 2.70
CA ALA A 458 30.53 -0.94 2.76
C ALA A 458 30.68 -2.30 2.06
N ASN A 459 29.60 -2.99 1.70
CA ASN A 459 29.61 -4.29 1.00
C ASN A 459 29.80 -4.11 -0.52
N VAL A 460 30.85 -3.38 -0.90
CA VAL A 460 31.19 -2.96 -2.26
C VAL A 460 31.53 -4.14 -3.17
N TYR A 461 31.95 -5.28 -2.61
CA TYR A 461 32.21 -6.52 -3.35
C TYR A 461 30.96 -7.39 -3.52
N GLU A 462 29.83 -7.02 -2.91
CA GLU A 462 28.50 -7.65 -3.06
C GLU A 462 28.47 -9.15 -2.68
N ASP A 463 29.30 -9.57 -1.72
CA ASP A 463 29.33 -10.97 -1.23
C ASP A 463 28.67 -11.15 0.14
N ASN A 464 28.01 -10.11 0.64
CA ASN A 464 27.38 -10.00 1.96
C ASN A 464 28.37 -10.14 3.12
N LYS A 465 29.65 -9.83 2.90
CA LYS A 465 30.70 -9.88 3.92
C LYS A 465 31.62 -8.69 3.79
N ILE A 466 31.55 -7.77 4.75
CA ILE A 466 32.49 -6.64 4.82
C ILE A 466 33.89 -7.14 5.20
N ASN A 467 34.78 -7.22 4.21
CA ASN A 467 36.10 -7.81 4.33
C ASN A 467 37.17 -7.08 3.47
N CYS A 468 38.34 -7.70 3.29
CA CYS A 468 39.43 -7.06 2.56
C CYS A 468 39.17 -6.91 1.04
N PHE A 469 38.25 -7.69 0.47
CA PHE A 469 37.84 -7.57 -0.93
C PHE A 469 37.07 -6.26 -1.16
N ASP A 470 36.17 -5.87 -0.26
CA ASP A 470 35.48 -4.56 -0.33
C ASP A 470 36.48 -3.41 -0.28
N LEU A 471 37.49 -3.50 0.60
CA LEU A 471 38.53 -2.48 0.70
C LEU A 471 39.35 -2.35 -0.58
N VAL A 472 39.61 -3.46 -1.27
CA VAL A 472 40.33 -3.45 -2.56
C VAL A 472 39.44 -2.85 -3.65
N SER A 473 38.17 -3.25 -3.73
CA SER A 473 37.18 -2.68 -4.65
C SER A 473 37.06 -1.18 -4.47
N LEU A 474 36.87 -0.72 -3.23
CA LEU A 474 36.75 0.70 -2.88
C LEU A 474 38.00 1.50 -3.29
N LYS A 475 39.20 0.98 -3.01
CA LYS A 475 40.45 1.64 -3.43
C LYS A 475 40.62 1.71 -4.94
N ASN A 476 40.21 0.68 -5.66
CA ASN A 476 40.30 0.68 -7.11
C ASN A 476 39.36 1.75 -7.69
N SER A 477 38.13 1.84 -7.19
CA SER A 477 37.15 2.85 -7.60
C SER A 477 37.58 4.28 -7.26
N TYR A 478 38.30 4.50 -6.15
CA TYR A 478 38.82 5.84 -5.80
C TYR A 478 39.98 6.30 -6.70
N LEU A 479 40.70 5.36 -7.32
CA LEU A 479 41.89 5.63 -8.12
C LEU A 479 41.62 5.67 -9.63
N SER A 480 40.45 5.21 -10.07
CA SER A 480 39.93 5.32 -11.44
C SER A 480 39.26 6.66 -11.65
#